data_AF-A0AA39VTD4-F1
#
_entry.id   AF-A0AA39VTD4-F1
#
_cell.length_a   1.000
_cell.length_b   1.000
_cell.length_c   1.000
_cell.angle_alpha   90.00
_cell.angle_beta   90.00
_cell.angle_gamma   90.00
#
_symmetry.space_group_name_H-M   'P 1'
#
loop_
_entity.id
_entity.type
_entity.pdbx_description
1 polymer ?
#
loop_
_entity_poly.entity_id
_entity_poly.type
_entity_poly.pdbx_seq_one_letter_code
_entity_poly.pdbx_strand_id
1 'polypeptide(L)'
;MGPLPQGFNKKKVPEEGSLLNRHFKDKRPTADLLYATIKRLTSDEGEDVLKMASIFMISQFFGTDDGRKAIPRWMFALVDDEEAFKKFPWGSYIYSITLFWLKRFTQKHVHTLRGTTKEEEKKKEVVERGGGREIKGEDGEEEDGEEENEEDEHEDENKETEI
;
A
#
# COMPACT_ATOMS: atom_id res chain seq x y z
N MET A 1 8.67 -0.33 -3.74
CA MET A 1 9.09 -0.98 -4.98
C MET A 1 9.79 -2.27 -4.59
N GLY A 2 9.27 -3.43 -5.03
CA GLY A 2 9.85 -4.73 -4.75
C GLY A 2 11.20 -4.94 -5.47
N PRO A 3 11.87 -6.09 -5.25
CA PRO A 3 13.09 -6.42 -5.96
C PRO A 3 12.83 -6.44 -7.47
N LEU A 4 13.79 -5.96 -8.29
CA LEU A 4 13.68 -6.17 -9.74
C LEU A 4 13.97 -7.64 -10.07
N PRO A 5 13.33 -8.18 -11.13
CA PRO A 5 13.73 -9.45 -11.70
C PRO A 5 15.22 -9.40 -12.08
N GLN A 6 15.96 -10.47 -11.81
CA GLN A 6 17.34 -10.58 -12.30
C GLN A 6 17.36 -10.48 -13.83
N GLY A 7 18.23 -9.62 -14.38
CA GLY A 7 18.35 -9.39 -15.82
C GLY A 7 17.47 -8.27 -16.39
N PHE A 8 16.55 -7.67 -15.61
CA PHE A 8 15.76 -6.55 -16.08
C PHE A 8 16.45 -5.20 -15.81
N ASN A 9 16.81 -4.49 -16.88
CA ASN A 9 17.39 -3.16 -16.78
C ASN A 9 16.28 -2.14 -16.45
N LYS A 10 16.40 -1.46 -15.29
CA LYS A 10 15.51 -0.36 -14.86
C LYS A 10 15.35 0.74 -15.91
N LYS A 11 16.31 0.83 -16.84
CA LYS A 11 16.44 1.86 -17.87
C LYS A 11 16.08 1.38 -19.29
N LYS A 12 15.36 0.27 -19.49
CA LYS A 12 14.75 0.06 -20.82
C LYS A 12 13.79 1.23 -21.06
N VAL A 13 14.28 2.21 -21.82
CA VAL A 13 13.52 3.36 -22.26
C VAL A 13 12.49 2.79 -23.23
N PRO A 14 11.19 3.03 -23.02
CA PRO A 14 10.18 2.62 -23.97
C PRO A 14 10.48 3.24 -25.33
N GLU A 15 10.49 2.42 -26.38
CA GLU A 15 10.76 2.86 -27.75
C GLU A 15 9.69 3.88 -28.22
N GLU A 16 10.02 4.68 -29.23
CA GLU A 16 9.02 5.53 -29.89
C GLU A 16 7.88 4.63 -30.42
N GLY A 17 6.63 4.94 -30.05
CA GLY A 17 5.47 4.09 -30.34
C GLY A 17 5.11 3.03 -29.28
N SER A 18 5.91 2.88 -28.22
CA SER A 18 5.54 2.02 -27.08
C SER A 18 4.21 2.43 -26.43
N LEU A 19 3.53 1.47 -25.79
CA LEU A 19 2.29 1.72 -25.05
C LEU A 19 2.45 2.85 -24.02
N LEU A 20 3.62 2.92 -23.37
CA LEU A 20 3.90 3.97 -22.40
C LEU A 20 3.94 5.36 -23.05
N ASN A 21 4.66 5.50 -24.17
CA ASN A 21 4.83 6.78 -24.83
C ASN A 21 3.54 7.25 -25.50
N ARG A 22 2.76 6.33 -26.09
CA ARG A 22 1.47 6.64 -26.75
C ARG A 22 0.46 7.25 -25.77
N HIS A 23 0.34 6.71 -24.57
CA HIS A 23 -0.74 7.08 -23.64
C HIS A 23 -0.32 7.95 -22.47
N PHE A 24 0.95 7.85 -22.03
CA PHE A 24 1.41 8.50 -20.81
C PHE A 24 2.55 9.51 -21.05
N LYS A 25 3.25 9.47 -22.19
CA LYS A 25 4.38 10.39 -22.51
C LYS A 25 5.34 10.52 -21.31
N ASP A 26 5.48 11.73 -20.77
CA ASP A 26 6.34 12.02 -19.62
C ASP A 26 5.69 11.75 -18.25
N LYS A 27 4.39 11.43 -18.22
CA LYS A 27 3.66 11.15 -16.99
C LYS A 27 4.15 9.83 -16.38
N ARG A 28 4.17 9.80 -15.05
CA ARG A 28 4.45 8.60 -14.29
C ARG A 28 3.15 7.80 -14.16
N PRO A 29 3.01 6.62 -14.79
CA PRO A 29 1.75 5.89 -14.76
C PRO A 29 1.50 5.36 -13.35
N THR A 30 0.30 5.55 -12.85
CA THR A 30 -0.22 4.94 -11.62
C THR A 30 -1.32 3.96 -11.97
N ALA A 31 -1.72 3.09 -11.04
CA ALA A 31 -2.82 2.16 -11.29
C ALA A 31 -4.14 2.91 -11.55
N ASP A 32 -4.40 4.00 -10.83
CA ASP A 32 -5.58 4.86 -11.05
C ASP A 32 -5.58 5.48 -12.44
N LEU A 33 -4.42 6.01 -12.86
CA LEU A 33 -4.29 6.61 -14.19
C LEU A 33 -4.44 5.56 -15.29
N LEU A 34 -3.95 4.34 -15.06
CA LEU A 34 -4.12 3.22 -15.98
C LEU A 34 -5.61 2.87 -16.14
N TYR A 35 -6.32 2.72 -15.03
CA TYR A 35 -7.75 2.38 -15.02
C TYR A 35 -8.60 3.48 -15.68
N ALA A 36 -8.32 4.75 -15.38
CA ALA A 36 -8.97 5.87 -16.04
C ALA A 36 -8.70 5.92 -17.54
N THR A 37 -7.48 5.55 -17.96
CA THR A 37 -7.13 5.48 -19.38
C THR A 37 -7.88 4.35 -20.07
N ILE A 38 -7.89 3.15 -19.50
CA ILE A 38 -8.62 1.98 -20.03
C ILE A 38 -10.10 2.32 -20.26
N LYS A 39 -10.76 3.01 -19.32
CA LYS A 39 -12.17 3.42 -19.45
C LYS A 39 -12.44 4.39 -20.60
N ARG A 40 -11.43 5.13 -21.03
CA ARG A 40 -11.55 6.16 -22.07
C ARG A 40 -11.24 5.64 -23.47
N LEU A 41 -10.43 4.59 -23.58
CA LEU A 41 -10.07 3.99 -24.87
C LEU A 41 -11.29 3.37 -25.54
N THR A 42 -11.35 3.45 -26.86
CA THR A 42 -12.44 2.88 -27.66
C THR A 42 -12.10 1.46 -28.12
N SER A 43 -13.08 0.76 -28.70
CA SER A 43 -12.91 -0.61 -29.21
C SER A 43 -11.80 -0.75 -30.26
N ASP A 44 -11.49 0.32 -31.00
CA ASP A 44 -10.46 0.33 -32.04
C ASP A 44 -9.03 0.24 -31.45
N GLU A 45 -8.87 0.49 -30.15
CA GLU A 45 -7.61 0.38 -29.40
C GLU A 45 -7.57 -0.91 -28.55
N GLY A 46 -8.33 -1.94 -28.94
CA GLY A 46 -8.52 -3.16 -28.15
C GLY A 46 -7.23 -3.86 -27.70
N GLU A 47 -6.18 -3.84 -28.51
CA GLU A 47 -4.88 -4.42 -28.14
C GLU A 47 -4.20 -3.64 -27.01
N ASP A 48 -4.22 -2.30 -27.08
CA ASP A 48 -3.66 -1.43 -26.05
C ASP A 48 -4.43 -1.58 -24.74
N VAL A 49 -5.76 -1.70 -24.84
CA VAL A 49 -6.64 -2.00 -23.69
C VAL A 49 -6.24 -3.31 -23.03
N LEU A 50 -6.01 -4.38 -23.79
CA LEU A 50 -5.61 -5.69 -23.24
C LEU A 50 -4.23 -5.62 -22.58
N LYS A 51 -3.26 -4.92 -23.18
CA LYS A 51 -1.93 -4.73 -22.60
C LYS A 51 -2.01 -3.93 -21.30
N MET A 52 -2.77 -2.83 -21.27
CA MET A 52 -2.97 -2.05 -20.04
C MET A 52 -3.72 -2.84 -18.98
N ALA A 53 -4.77 -3.58 -19.33
CA ALA A 53 -5.51 -4.42 -18.40
C ALA A 53 -4.61 -5.49 -17.79
N SER A 54 -3.70 -6.08 -18.57
CA SER A 54 -2.70 -7.03 -18.09
C SER A 54 -1.78 -6.38 -17.05
N ILE A 55 -1.24 -5.20 -17.33
CA ILE A 55 -0.43 -4.43 -16.36
C ILE A 55 -1.25 -4.12 -15.10
N PHE A 56 -2.50 -3.68 -15.25
CA PHE A 56 -3.37 -3.33 -14.13
C PHE A 56 -3.57 -4.54 -13.21
N MET A 57 -3.98 -5.68 -13.78
CA MET A 57 -4.17 -6.94 -13.03
C MET A 57 -2.90 -7.34 -12.28
N ILE A 58 -1.76 -7.33 -12.96
CA ILE A 58 -0.46 -7.63 -12.38
C ILE A 58 -0.12 -6.66 -11.23
N SER A 59 -0.40 -5.37 -11.39
CA SER A 59 -0.15 -4.36 -10.36
C SER A 59 -1.01 -4.57 -9.11
N GLN A 60 -2.27 -5.01 -9.27
CA GLN A 60 -3.16 -5.34 -8.16
C GLN A 60 -2.67 -6.56 -7.38
N PHE A 61 -2.23 -7.62 -8.10
CA PHE A 61 -1.69 -8.83 -7.46
C PHE A 61 -0.40 -8.57 -6.66
N PHE A 62 0.39 -7.56 -7.02
CA PHE A 62 1.64 -7.24 -6.32
C PHE A 62 1.47 -6.40 -5.04
N GLY A 63 0.24 -6.22 -4.58
CA GLY A 63 -0.02 -5.80 -3.21
C GLY A 63 0.15 -4.31 -3.01
N THR A 64 -0.55 -3.51 -3.81
CA THR A 64 -0.75 -2.11 -3.49
C THR A 64 -2.19 -1.72 -3.68
N ASP A 65 -2.94 -1.74 -2.58
CA ASP A 65 -4.26 -1.11 -2.45
C ASP A 65 -4.20 0.43 -2.67
N ASP A 66 -2.97 0.96 -2.72
CA ASP A 66 -2.68 2.33 -3.05
C ASP A 66 -2.54 2.53 -4.56
N GLY A 67 -3.65 2.91 -5.19
CA GLY A 67 -3.75 3.21 -6.62
C GLY A 67 -2.86 4.34 -7.12
N ARG A 68 -2.29 5.15 -6.20
CA ARG A 68 -1.35 6.24 -6.49
C ARG A 68 0.08 5.75 -6.72
N LYS A 69 0.38 4.49 -6.42
CA LYS A 69 1.72 3.96 -6.63
C LYS A 69 2.05 3.86 -8.12
N ALA A 70 3.24 4.33 -8.42
CA ALA A 70 3.76 4.32 -9.78
C ALA A 70 4.03 2.88 -10.25
N ILE A 71 3.50 2.57 -11.42
CA ILE A 71 3.77 1.33 -12.13
C ILE A 71 5.18 1.41 -12.74
N PRO A 72 6.03 0.39 -12.54
CA PRO A 72 7.34 0.36 -13.15
C PRO A 72 7.30 0.39 -14.68
N ARG A 73 8.10 1.25 -15.30
CA ARG A 73 8.18 1.38 -16.77
C ARG A 73 8.51 0.07 -17.49
N TRP A 74 9.28 -0.82 -16.85
CA TRP A 74 9.63 -2.11 -17.43
C TRP A 74 8.43 -3.03 -17.66
N MET A 75 7.32 -2.85 -16.93
CA MET A 75 6.09 -3.62 -17.17
C MET A 75 5.46 -3.25 -18.53
N PHE A 76 5.55 -1.99 -18.93
CA PHE A 76 5.09 -1.53 -20.25
C PHE A 76 5.93 -2.13 -21.37
N ALA A 77 7.26 -2.08 -21.22
CA ALA A 77 8.16 -2.72 -22.17
C ALA A 77 7.96 -4.24 -22.26
N LEU A 78 7.48 -4.88 -21.16
CA LEU A 78 7.21 -6.30 -21.15
C LEU A 78 5.91 -6.64 -21.90
N VAL A 79 4.83 -5.86 -21.77
CA VAL A 79 3.57 -6.14 -22.50
C VAL A 79 3.60 -5.71 -23.96
N ASP A 80 4.50 -4.79 -24.32
CA ASP A 80 4.75 -4.44 -25.73
C ASP A 80 5.41 -5.62 -26.49
N ASP A 81 6.17 -6.48 -25.79
CA ASP A 81 6.76 -7.72 -26.31
C ASP A 81 6.03 -8.95 -25.75
N GLU A 82 5.00 -9.42 -26.45
CA GLU A 82 4.14 -10.52 -26.00
C GLU A 82 4.92 -11.82 -25.73
N GLU A 83 5.98 -12.10 -26.51
CA GLU A 83 6.82 -13.27 -26.26
C GLU A 83 7.61 -13.13 -24.96
N ALA A 84 8.20 -11.96 -24.71
CA ALA A 84 8.89 -11.69 -23.45
C ALA A 84 7.92 -11.77 -22.27
N PHE A 85 6.70 -11.26 -22.41
CA PHE A 85 5.66 -11.36 -21.38
C PHE A 85 5.32 -12.81 -21.03
N LYS A 86 5.15 -13.68 -22.04
CA LYS A 86 4.85 -15.11 -21.84
C LYS A 86 6.01 -15.88 -21.24
N LYS A 87 7.26 -15.56 -21.64
CA LYS A 87 8.49 -16.20 -21.14
C LYS A 87 8.91 -15.66 -19.77
N PHE A 88 8.33 -14.57 -19.31
CA PHE A 88 8.69 -13.96 -18.05
C PHE A 88 8.40 -14.89 -16.86
N PRO A 89 9.33 -15.05 -15.90
CA PRO A 89 9.18 -16.00 -14.80
C PRO A 89 8.26 -15.45 -13.69
N TRP A 90 6.97 -15.25 -14.02
CA TRP A 90 5.97 -14.64 -13.13
C TRP A 90 5.94 -15.30 -11.75
N GLY A 91 5.93 -16.63 -11.68
CA GLY A 91 5.89 -17.35 -10.39
C GLY A 91 7.09 -17.04 -9.48
N SER A 92 8.30 -17.07 -10.02
CA SER A 92 9.52 -16.75 -9.25
C SER A 92 9.54 -15.28 -8.84
N TYR A 93 9.09 -14.39 -9.73
CA TYR A 93 9.01 -12.96 -9.45
C TYR A 93 7.98 -12.65 -8.35
N ILE A 94 6.76 -13.17 -8.46
CA ILE A 94 5.69 -13.08 -7.45
C ILE A 94 6.22 -13.58 -6.11
N TYR A 95 6.80 -14.78 -6.07
CA TYR A 95 7.36 -15.36 -4.86
C TYR A 95 8.41 -14.45 -4.20
N SER A 96 9.32 -13.88 -5.00
CA SER A 96 10.36 -12.96 -4.50
C SER A 96 9.79 -11.68 -3.88
N ILE A 97 8.74 -11.11 -4.48
CA ILE A 97 8.05 -9.93 -3.97
C ILE A 97 7.30 -10.27 -2.67
N THR A 98 6.58 -11.39 -2.65
CA THR A 98 5.86 -11.85 -1.46
C THR A 98 6.82 -12.05 -0.29
N LEU A 99 7.95 -12.73 -0.52
CA LEU A 99 8.99 -12.88 0.50
C LEU A 99 9.57 -11.55 0.96
N PHE A 100 9.80 -10.61 0.05
CA PHE A 100 10.30 -9.28 0.39
C PHE A 100 9.34 -8.53 1.34
N TRP A 101 8.06 -8.51 1.00
CA TRP A 101 7.05 -7.85 1.84
C TRP A 101 6.84 -8.58 3.16
N LEU A 102 6.81 -9.91 3.16
CA LEU A 102 6.68 -10.70 4.38
C LEU A 102 7.86 -10.47 5.34
N LYS A 103 9.09 -10.43 4.82
CA LYS A 103 10.28 -10.07 5.61
C LYS A 103 10.18 -8.66 6.18
N ARG A 104 9.73 -7.68 5.38
CA ARG A 104 9.57 -6.30 5.84
C ARG A 104 8.49 -6.18 6.92
N PHE A 105 7.37 -6.90 6.75
CA PHE A 105 6.27 -6.95 7.71
C PHE A 105 6.73 -7.59 9.02
N THR A 106 7.31 -8.78 8.96
CA THR A 106 7.82 -9.48 10.14
C THR A 106 8.90 -8.67 10.88
N GLN A 107 9.83 -8.02 10.19
CA GLN A 107 10.80 -7.12 10.81
C GLN A 107 10.13 -5.96 11.55
N LYS A 108 9.15 -5.29 10.93
CA LYS A 108 8.40 -4.21 11.56
C LYS A 108 7.72 -4.68 12.86
N HIS A 109 7.06 -5.84 12.82
CA HIS A 109 6.39 -6.40 13.99
C HIS A 109 7.35 -6.88 15.08
N VAL A 110 8.51 -7.46 14.72
CA VAL A 110 9.54 -7.85 15.68
C VAL A 110 10.12 -6.62 16.40
N HIS A 111 10.31 -5.49 15.70
CA HIS A 111 10.74 -4.24 16.33
C HIS A 111 9.68 -3.67 17.28
N THR A 112 8.40 -3.72 16.91
CA THR A 112 7.30 -3.29 17.78
C THR A 112 7.22 -4.15 19.05
N LEU A 113 7.30 -5.48 18.91
CA LEU A 113 7.26 -6.40 20.05
C LEU A 113 8.48 -6.25 20.97
N ARG A 114 9.68 -6.04 20.42
CA ARG A 114 10.89 -5.75 21.24
C ARG A 114 10.83 -4.39 21.94
N GLY A 115 10.12 -3.41 21.37
CA GLY A 115 9.89 -2.12 22.02
C GLY A 115 8.99 -2.26 23.24
N THR A 116 7.89 -3.01 23.11
CA THR A 116 6.95 -3.24 24.21
C THR A 116 7.56 -4.12 25.32
N THR A 117 8.38 -5.13 25.00
CA THR A 117 9.03 -5.94 26.05
C THR A 117 9.97 -5.12 26.94
N LYS A 118 10.71 -4.15 26.35
CA LYS A 118 11.61 -3.27 27.11
C LYS A 118 10.87 -2.27 27.99
N GLU A 119 9.72 -1.76 27.53
CA GLU A 119 8.86 -0.91 28.37
C GLU A 119 8.22 -1.67 29.53
N GLU A 120 7.79 -2.91 29.30
CA GLU A 120 7.24 -3.77 30.35
C GLU A 120 8.31 -4.20 31.37
N GLU A 121 9.54 -4.51 30.94
CA GLU A 121 10.67 -4.76 31.84
C GLU A 121 11.03 -3.53 32.67
N LYS A 122 11.04 -2.34 32.06
CA LYS A 122 11.32 -1.07 32.76
C LYS A 122 10.21 -0.69 33.74
N LYS A 123 8.94 -0.98 33.43
CA LYS A 123 7.80 -0.81 34.36
C LYS A 123 7.87 -1.78 35.54
N LYS A 124 8.27 -3.04 35.32
CA LYS A 124 8.47 -4.02 36.41
C LYS A 124 9.63 -3.62 37.33
N GLU A 125 10.73 -3.10 36.79
CA GLU A 125 11.89 -2.63 37.59
C GLU A 125 11.56 -1.39 38.45
N VAL A 126 10.65 -0.52 37.99
CA VAL A 126 10.16 0.64 38.75
C VAL A 126 9.21 0.22 39.89
N VAL A 127 8.37 -0.79 39.67
CA VAL A 127 7.45 -1.33 40.69
C VAL A 127 8.22 -2.09 41.79
N GLU A 128 9.24 -2.87 41.44
CA GLU A 128 10.06 -3.58 42.44
C GLU A 128 10.94 -2.65 43.29
N ARG A 129 11.36 -1.49 42.76
CA ARG A 129 12.07 -0.46 43.54
C ARG A 129 11.16 0.43 44.39
N GLY A 130 9.85 0.42 44.15
CA GLY A 130 8.86 1.24 44.88
C GLY A 130 8.23 0.57 46.10
N GLY A 131 8.52 -0.70 46.37
CA GLY A 131 7.97 -1.46 47.50
C GLY A 131 8.64 -1.12 48.83
N GLY A 132 8.49 0.11 49.32
CA GLY A 132 9.10 0.50 50.59
C GLY A 132 8.81 1.91 51.06
N ARG A 133 7.53 2.26 51.27
CA ARG A 133 7.09 3.15 52.35
C ARG A 133 5.57 3.18 52.43
N GLU A 134 5.05 2.60 53.51
CA GLU A 134 3.77 3.02 54.07
C GLU A 134 3.84 4.53 54.31
N ILE A 135 2.91 5.28 53.73
CA ILE A 135 2.54 6.61 54.21
C ILE A 135 1.05 6.60 54.46
N LYS A 136 0.73 7.07 55.66
CA LYS A 136 -0.51 7.01 56.40
C LYS A 136 -1.05 8.44 56.46
N GLY A 137 -2.34 8.63 56.12
CA GLY A 137 -3.05 9.92 56.24
C GLY A 137 -2.59 10.97 55.21
N GLU A 138 -3.37 11.96 54.80
CA GLU A 138 -4.59 12.57 55.31
C GLU A 138 -5.35 13.22 54.14
N ASP A 139 -6.56 13.63 54.47
CA ASP A 139 -7.64 14.19 53.66
C ASP A 139 -7.25 15.41 52.79
N GLY A 140 -8.00 15.61 51.71
CA GLY A 140 -7.91 16.80 50.86
C GLY A 140 -9.00 16.80 49.79
N GLU A 141 -10.00 17.64 50.02
CA GLU A 141 -11.26 17.84 49.30
C GLU A 141 -11.12 18.27 47.84
N GLU A 142 -12.18 17.95 47.08
CA GLU A 142 -12.84 18.69 45.99
C GLU A 142 -12.00 19.34 44.89
N GLU A 143 -12.25 18.95 43.64
CA GLU A 143 -12.83 19.91 42.68
C GLU A 143 -13.51 19.17 41.52
N ASP A 144 -14.76 19.58 41.31
CA ASP A 144 -15.66 19.17 40.24
C ASP A 144 -15.10 19.53 38.86
N GLY A 145 -15.21 18.60 37.93
CA GLY A 145 -14.97 18.82 36.50
C GLY A 145 -16.10 18.16 35.72
N GLU A 146 -17.13 18.95 35.42
CA GLU A 146 -18.30 18.56 34.62
C GLU A 146 -17.85 18.09 33.22
N GLU A 147 -18.12 16.82 32.89
CA GLU A 147 -18.04 16.28 31.53
C GLU A 147 -19.39 16.51 30.83
N GLU A 148 -19.46 17.54 29.98
CA GLU A 148 -20.52 17.64 28.97
C GLU A 148 -20.14 16.73 27.78
N ASN A 149 -20.85 15.60 27.64
CA ASN A 149 -20.87 14.79 26.43
C ASN A 149 -21.84 15.44 25.43
N GLU A 150 -21.31 16.00 24.34
CA GLU A 150 -22.07 16.30 23.14
C GLU A 150 -22.19 15.02 22.29
N GLU A 151 -23.38 14.41 22.34
CA GLU A 151 -23.84 13.42 21.37
C GLU A 151 -24.32 14.16 20.11
N ASP A 152 -23.51 14.15 19.04
CA ASP A 152 -23.94 14.60 17.71
C ASP A 152 -24.45 13.39 16.91
N GLU A 153 -25.78 13.20 16.98
CA GLU A 153 -26.54 12.37 16.03
C GLU A 153 -26.73 13.15 14.72
N HIS A 154 -26.10 12.68 13.64
CA HIS A 154 -26.54 13.02 12.28
C HIS A 154 -26.58 11.75 11.42
N GLU A 155 -27.76 11.13 11.36
CA GLU A 155 -28.14 10.22 10.28
C GLU A 155 -28.67 11.05 9.11
N ASP A 156 -27.96 10.96 7.98
CA ASP A 156 -28.31 11.63 6.73
C ASP A 156 -29.56 11.02 6.06
N GLU A 157 -30.35 11.93 5.52
CA GLU A 157 -31.60 11.73 4.81
C GLU A 157 -31.49 10.73 3.64
N ASN A 158 -32.36 9.73 3.68
CA ASN A 158 -32.77 8.93 2.55
C ASN A 158 -33.54 9.81 1.54
N LYS A 159 -32.95 10.06 0.36
CA LYS A 159 -33.67 10.60 -0.81
C LYS A 159 -33.64 9.59 -1.94
N GLU A 160 -34.73 8.83 -2.02
CA GLU A 160 -35.24 8.24 -3.25
C GLU A 160 -35.52 9.33 -4.29
N THR A 161 -35.05 9.11 -5.52
CA THR A 161 -35.59 9.54 -6.83
C THR A 161 -34.51 9.14 -7.87
N GLU A 162 -34.77 8.55 -9.04
CA GLU A 162 -35.86 8.73 -10.00
C GLU A 162 -36.17 7.42 -10.76
N ILE A 163 -37.44 7.30 -11.16
CA ILE A 163 -37.91 6.54 -12.34
C ILE A 163 -37.79 7.47 -13.55
#